data_AF-A0AA43BPK1-F1
#
_entry.id   AF-A0AA43BPK1-F1
#
_cell.length_a   1.000
_cell.length_b   1.000
_cell.length_c   1.000
_cell.angle_alpha   90.00
_cell.angle_beta   90.00
_cell.angle_gamma   90.00
#
_symmetry.space_group_name_H-M   'P 1'
#
loop_
_entity.id
_entity.type
_entity.pdbx_description
1 polymer ?
#
loop_
_entity_poly.entity_id
_entity_poly.type
_entity_poly.pdbx_seq_one_letter_code
_entity_poly.pdbx_strand_id
1 'polypeptide(L)'
;MLPLPDLMAAKKTPTQKATPKKAPVRKNLAKAAKVVHAKPEREYAPLIDLGQFSEEELAELMVAAGDAPGRKTYFDYSDEAPYIRSGQRIHLEVGRDSTMFDYRDENGTRVERTMVTVPPKLREQIQDVTGEEQPIVTTAIIALASWACQELKKSKRRLVVTTATDDLDPARKQVRKALVGQARKKR
;
A
#
# COMPACT_ATOMS: atom_id res chain seq x y z
N MET A 1 66.21 -33.50 34.71
CA MET A 1 65.54 -34.62 35.42
C MET A 1 65.07 -34.11 36.77
N LEU A 2 63.75 -33.99 36.96
CA LEU A 2 63.10 -33.96 38.27
C LEU A 2 61.80 -34.76 38.14
N PRO A 3 61.55 -35.76 39.00
CA PRO A 3 60.44 -36.69 38.85
C PRO A 3 59.11 -36.06 39.32
N LEU A 4 58.01 -36.46 38.67
CA LEU A 4 56.65 -36.16 39.09
C LEU A 4 56.36 -36.82 40.45
N PRO A 5 55.93 -36.05 41.48
CA PRO A 5 55.45 -36.64 42.72
C PRO A 5 53.98 -37.10 42.60
N ASP A 6 53.78 -38.26 43.20
CA ASP A 6 52.65 -39.17 43.17
C ASP A 6 51.32 -38.58 43.70
N LEU A 7 50.23 -38.83 42.98
CA LEU A 7 48.89 -38.25 43.16
C LEU A 7 47.99 -39.05 44.13
N MET A 8 48.57 -39.79 45.07
CA MET A 8 47.81 -40.74 45.91
C MET A 8 48.08 -40.63 47.43
N ALA A 9 48.26 -39.41 47.95
CA ALA A 9 48.22 -39.19 49.40
C ALA A 9 46.83 -38.69 49.84
N ALA A 10 45.96 -39.65 50.20
CA ALA A 10 44.66 -39.38 50.81
C ALA A 10 44.81 -38.68 52.17
N LYS A 11 44.47 -37.39 52.24
CA LYS A 11 44.22 -36.68 53.51
C LYS A 11 42.72 -36.39 53.65
N LYS A 12 42.09 -37.14 54.55
CA LYS A 12 40.75 -36.85 55.08
C LYS A 12 40.83 -35.64 56.01
N THR A 13 39.94 -34.66 55.83
CA THR A 13 39.39 -33.72 56.84
C THR A 13 38.48 -32.69 56.15
N PRO A 14 37.61 -31.95 56.86
CA PRO A 14 36.44 -32.40 57.60
C PRO A 14 35.14 -31.80 57.00
N THR A 15 34.00 -32.35 57.42
CA THR A 15 32.63 -31.95 57.08
C THR A 15 32.34 -30.47 57.40
N GLN A 16 32.26 -29.63 56.35
CA GLN A 16 31.56 -28.33 56.43
C GLN A 16 30.16 -28.46 55.85
N LYS A 17 29.16 -28.18 56.69
CA LYS A 17 27.73 -28.19 56.35
C LYS A 17 27.48 -27.20 55.20
N ALA A 18 26.90 -27.68 54.11
CA ALA A 18 26.46 -26.86 52.99
C ALA A 18 25.34 -25.92 53.45
N THR A 19 25.58 -24.61 53.43
CA THR A 19 24.53 -23.59 53.50
C THR A 19 23.71 -23.63 52.21
N PRO A 20 22.38 -23.76 52.26
CA PRO A 20 21.56 -23.81 51.05
C PRO A 20 21.63 -22.46 50.33
N LYS A 21 22.14 -22.46 49.09
CA LYS A 21 22.06 -21.32 48.17
C LYS A 21 20.58 -20.99 47.96
N LYS A 22 20.15 -19.78 48.38
CA LYS A 22 18.82 -19.25 48.05
C LYS A 22 18.65 -19.27 46.52
N ALA A 23 17.57 -19.91 46.06
CA ALA A 23 17.19 -19.92 44.66
C ALA A 23 16.99 -18.48 44.15
N PRO A 24 17.38 -18.17 42.90
CA PRO A 24 17.20 -16.84 42.35
C PRO A 24 15.71 -16.50 42.27
N VAL A 25 15.31 -15.38 42.87
CA VAL A 25 13.96 -14.83 42.77
C VAL A 25 13.64 -14.66 41.28
N ARG A 26 12.66 -15.41 40.78
CA ARG A 26 12.20 -15.30 39.39
C ARG A 26 11.73 -13.86 39.15
N LYS A 27 12.45 -13.12 38.30
CA LYS A 27 12.06 -11.76 37.91
C LYS A 27 10.67 -11.83 37.27
N ASN A 28 9.71 -11.13 37.87
CA ASN A 28 8.33 -11.14 37.40
C ASN A 28 8.22 -10.34 36.09
N LEU A 29 8.18 -11.05 34.96
CA LEU A 29 8.09 -10.48 33.61
C LEU A 29 6.69 -9.97 33.24
N ALA A 30 5.71 -10.06 34.15
CA ALA A 30 4.33 -9.62 33.89
C ALA A 30 4.22 -8.13 33.51
N LYS A 31 5.11 -7.28 34.04
CA LYS A 31 5.18 -5.86 33.64
C LYS A 31 5.70 -5.68 32.21
N ALA A 32 6.68 -6.47 31.77
CA ALA A 32 7.20 -6.41 30.41
C ALA A 32 6.20 -6.96 29.39
N ALA A 33 5.48 -8.03 29.74
CA ALA A 33 4.40 -8.58 28.90
C ALA A 33 3.27 -7.56 28.67
N LYS A 34 2.92 -6.76 29.68
CA LYS A 34 1.93 -5.67 29.54
C LYS A 34 2.37 -4.59 28.55
N VAL A 35 3.66 -4.27 28.47
CA VAL A 35 4.19 -3.24 27.56
C VAL A 35 4.22 -3.74 26.11
N VAL A 36 4.53 -5.02 25.89
CA VAL A 36 4.60 -5.59 24.53
C VAL A 36 3.21 -5.79 23.91
N HIS A 37 2.18 -6.02 24.74
CA HIS A 37 0.79 -6.21 24.29
C HIS A 37 -0.09 -4.97 24.42
N ALA A 38 0.43 -3.84 24.92
CA ALA A 38 -0.30 -2.59 24.94
C ALA A 38 -0.49 -2.11 23.50
N LYS A 39 -1.75 -2.07 23.02
CA LYS A 39 -2.06 -1.38 21.77
C LYS A 39 -1.67 0.08 21.95
N PRO A 40 -0.86 0.66 21.05
CA PRO A 40 -0.54 2.08 21.14
C PRO A 40 -1.85 2.86 21.05
N GLU A 41 -2.14 3.67 22.07
CA GLU A 41 -3.18 4.69 21.99
C GLU A 41 -2.73 5.68 20.92
N ARG A 42 -3.34 5.56 19.74
CA ARG A 42 -3.12 6.46 18.63
C ARG A 42 -4.17 7.54 18.72
N GLU A 43 -3.75 8.77 18.98
CA GLU A 43 -4.59 9.93 18.76
C GLU A 43 -4.80 10.08 17.26
N TYR A 44 -6.02 9.81 16.80
CA TYR A 44 -6.40 10.05 15.42
C TYR A 44 -6.86 11.50 15.29
N ALA A 45 -6.35 12.21 14.28
CA ALA A 45 -6.89 13.50 13.90
C ALA A 45 -8.43 13.38 13.72
N PRO A 46 -9.20 14.39 14.17
CA PRO A 46 -10.65 14.39 14.04
C PRO A 46 -11.02 14.21 12.57
N LEU A 47 -11.96 13.30 12.31
CA LEU A 47 -12.48 13.09 10.96
C LEU A 47 -13.34 14.30 10.59
N ILE A 48 -13.30 14.71 9.31
CA ILE A 48 -14.18 15.79 8.83
C ILE A 48 -15.63 15.39 9.08
N ASP A 49 -16.44 16.37 9.48
CA ASP A 49 -17.88 16.20 9.56
C ASP A 49 -18.47 16.12 8.14
N LEU A 50 -18.94 14.93 7.77
CA LEU A 50 -19.53 14.67 6.46
C LEU A 50 -20.82 15.47 6.22
N GLY A 51 -21.49 15.95 7.28
CA GLY A 51 -22.69 16.78 7.16
C GLY A 51 -22.43 18.20 6.65
N GLN A 52 -21.16 18.59 6.46
CA GLN A 52 -20.79 19.89 5.92
C GLN A 52 -20.81 19.95 4.39
N PHE A 53 -20.89 18.80 3.72
CA PHE A 53 -20.89 18.70 2.27
C PHE A 53 -22.26 18.29 1.75
N SER A 54 -22.63 18.80 0.58
CA SER A 54 -23.78 18.29 -0.16
C SER A 54 -23.50 16.87 -0.70
N GLU A 55 -24.55 16.16 -1.11
CA GLU A 55 -24.40 14.85 -1.76
C GLU A 55 -23.57 14.94 -3.06
N GLU A 56 -23.76 16.02 -3.83
CA GLU A 56 -23.03 16.28 -5.08
C GLU A 56 -21.55 16.54 -4.82
N GLU A 57 -21.22 17.33 -3.78
CA GLU A 57 -19.84 17.60 -3.38
C GLU A 57 -19.13 16.34 -2.85
N LEU A 58 -19.85 15.52 -2.07
CA LEU A 58 -19.34 14.22 -1.60
C LEU A 58 -19.06 13.28 -2.78
N ALA A 59 -19.97 13.22 -3.75
CA ALA A 59 -19.78 12.44 -4.96
C ALA A 59 -18.54 12.92 -5.73
N GLU A 60 -18.39 14.23 -5.90
CA GLU A 60 -17.23 14.81 -6.58
C GLU A 60 -15.91 14.49 -5.82
N LEU A 61 -15.90 14.55 -4.49
CA LEU A 61 -14.73 14.24 -3.66
C LEU A 61 -14.39 12.73 -3.63
N MET A 62 -15.34 11.88 -4.01
CA MET A 62 -15.15 10.43 -4.12
C MET A 62 -14.61 9.99 -5.48
N VAL A 63 -14.67 10.87 -6.50
CA VAL A 63 -14.04 10.64 -7.81
C VAL A 63 -12.51 10.68 -7.68
N ALA A 64 -11.79 9.91 -8.51
CA ALA A 64 -10.33 9.99 -8.55
C ALA A 64 -9.89 11.24 -9.32
N ALA A 65 -8.73 11.82 -9.00
CA ALA A 65 -8.23 13.02 -9.68
C ALA A 65 -8.22 12.92 -11.21
N GLY A 66 -7.83 11.75 -11.74
CA GLY A 66 -7.82 11.45 -13.17
C GLY A 66 -9.20 11.40 -13.83
N ASP A 67 -10.27 11.24 -13.05
CA ASP A 67 -11.65 11.16 -13.51
C ASP A 67 -12.40 12.50 -13.38
N ALA A 68 -11.71 13.58 -12.97
CA ALA A 68 -12.34 14.90 -12.86
C ALA A 68 -12.93 15.36 -14.22
N PRO A 69 -14.13 15.99 -14.26
CA PRO A 69 -14.88 16.26 -15.49
C PRO A 69 -14.15 17.06 -16.59
N GLY A 70 -13.09 17.79 -16.25
CA GLY A 70 -12.30 18.57 -17.21
C GLY A 70 -11.05 17.89 -17.76
N ARG A 71 -10.68 16.69 -17.27
CA ARG A 71 -9.44 16.03 -17.67
C ARG A 71 -9.62 15.14 -18.89
N LYS A 72 -8.61 15.15 -19.76
CA LYS A 72 -8.57 14.28 -20.94
C LYS A 72 -8.18 12.86 -20.59
N THR A 73 -7.27 12.66 -19.63
CA THR A 73 -6.68 11.36 -19.29
C THR A 73 -6.61 11.16 -17.79
N TYR A 74 -6.64 9.88 -17.37
CA TYR A 74 -6.56 9.49 -15.96
C TYR A 74 -5.16 9.70 -15.35
N PHE A 75 -4.11 9.45 -16.13
CA PHE A 75 -2.73 9.67 -15.74
C PHE A 75 -2.15 10.87 -16.48
N ASP A 76 -1.06 11.40 -15.92
CA ASP A 76 -0.16 12.30 -16.62
C ASP A 76 0.89 11.46 -17.38
N TYR A 77 1.17 11.87 -18.61
CA TYR A 77 2.09 11.20 -19.49
C TYR A 77 3.14 12.17 -20.00
N SER A 78 4.38 11.72 -20.10
CA SER A 78 5.41 12.41 -20.88
C SER A 78 6.12 11.44 -21.81
N ASP A 79 6.40 11.94 -23.01
CA ASP A 79 7.11 11.20 -24.04
C ASP A 79 8.59 11.55 -24.00
N GLU A 80 9.41 10.56 -23.73
CA GLU A 80 10.85 10.73 -23.53
C GLU A 80 11.67 9.75 -24.38
N ALA A 81 12.99 9.94 -24.39
CA ALA A 81 13.90 8.99 -25.02
C ALA A 81 14.02 7.69 -24.17
N PRO A 82 14.04 6.50 -24.80
CA PRO A 82 14.35 5.26 -24.11
C PRO A 82 15.75 5.26 -23.51
N TYR A 83 15.91 4.61 -22.36
CA TYR A 83 17.21 4.39 -21.73
C TYR A 83 17.50 2.90 -21.55
N ILE A 84 18.76 2.57 -21.27
CA ILE A 84 19.21 1.19 -21.04
C ILE A 84 19.25 0.91 -19.53
N ARG A 85 18.57 -0.15 -19.10
CA ARG A 85 18.65 -0.67 -17.74
C ARG A 85 18.94 -2.16 -17.80
N SER A 86 20.04 -2.59 -17.16
CA SER A 86 20.46 -4.00 -17.15
C SER A 86 20.56 -4.63 -18.56
N GLY A 87 21.05 -3.86 -19.54
CA GLY A 87 21.19 -4.30 -20.94
C GLY A 87 19.88 -4.29 -21.76
N GLN A 88 18.74 -3.92 -21.17
CA GLN A 88 17.45 -3.85 -21.87
C GLN A 88 17.03 -2.39 -22.10
N ARG A 89 16.42 -2.10 -23.25
CA ARG A 89 15.81 -0.80 -23.54
C ARG A 89 14.46 -0.69 -22.85
N ILE A 90 14.28 0.36 -22.07
CA ILE A 90 13.04 0.64 -21.33
C ILE A 90 12.19 1.61 -22.13
N HIS A 91 10.98 1.18 -22.47
CA HIS A 91 10.00 1.93 -23.27
C HIS A 91 8.76 2.34 -22.48
N LEU A 92 8.57 1.80 -21.28
CA LEU A 92 7.50 2.18 -20.36
C LEU A 92 8.09 2.31 -18.97
N GLU A 93 7.84 3.45 -18.34
CA GLU A 93 8.20 3.71 -16.95
C GLU A 93 6.96 4.11 -16.18
N VAL A 94 6.61 3.30 -15.18
CA VAL A 94 5.50 3.59 -14.27
C VAL A 94 6.12 4.08 -12.98
N GLY A 95 5.83 5.33 -12.60
CA GLY A 95 6.33 5.91 -11.36
C GLY A 95 5.92 5.06 -10.16
N ARG A 96 6.79 4.93 -9.15
CA ARG A 96 6.54 4.08 -7.96
C ARG A 96 5.27 4.45 -7.20
N ASP A 97 4.90 5.72 -7.23
CA ASP A 97 3.70 6.26 -6.57
C ASP A 97 2.48 6.31 -7.49
N SER A 98 2.59 5.74 -8.70
CA SER A 98 1.48 5.64 -9.66
C SER A 98 0.51 4.55 -9.21
N THR A 99 -0.21 4.81 -8.14
CA THR A 99 -1.22 3.91 -7.61
C THR A 99 -2.59 4.29 -8.12
N MET A 100 -3.38 3.30 -8.54
CA MET A 100 -4.79 3.52 -8.81
C MET A 100 -5.57 3.78 -7.52
N PHE A 101 -6.61 4.60 -7.63
CA PHE A 101 -7.55 4.85 -6.55
C PHE A 101 -8.26 3.55 -6.13
N ASP A 102 -8.39 3.29 -4.82
CA ASP A 102 -9.16 2.15 -4.28
C ASP A 102 -10.65 2.54 -4.30
N TYR A 103 -11.35 2.23 -5.39
CA TYR A 103 -12.78 2.49 -5.51
C TYR A 103 -13.54 1.61 -4.50
N ARG A 104 -14.19 2.29 -3.55
CA ARG A 104 -15.05 1.70 -2.55
C ARG A 104 -16.40 2.36 -2.63
N ASP A 105 -17.44 1.59 -2.36
CA ASP A 105 -18.77 2.14 -2.20
C ASP A 105 -18.88 2.99 -0.91
N GLU A 106 -20.01 3.66 -0.75
CA GLU A 106 -20.35 4.46 0.43
C GLU A 106 -20.31 3.67 1.75
N ASN A 107 -20.44 2.33 1.65
CA ASN A 107 -20.37 1.41 2.77
C ASN A 107 -18.93 0.93 3.07
N GLY A 108 -17.94 1.47 2.37
CA GLY A 108 -16.52 1.14 2.51
C GLY A 108 -16.16 -0.27 2.03
N THR A 109 -17.07 -0.94 1.34
CA THR A 109 -16.88 -2.28 0.77
C THR A 109 -16.13 -2.15 -0.55
N ARG A 110 -15.11 -2.99 -0.71
CA ARG A 110 -14.45 -3.13 -2.02
C ARG A 110 -15.41 -3.89 -2.92
N VAL A 111 -15.69 -3.32 -4.08
CA VAL A 111 -16.76 -3.81 -4.94
C VAL A 111 -16.48 -5.23 -5.45
N GLU A 112 -15.22 -5.68 -5.62
CA GLU A 112 -14.85 -7.12 -5.74
C GLU A 112 -13.31 -7.35 -5.83
N ARG A 113 -12.83 -8.58 -5.56
CA ARG A 113 -11.39 -8.97 -5.52
C ARG A 113 -10.83 -9.28 -6.93
N THR A 114 -9.64 -8.74 -7.21
CA THR A 114 -8.86 -8.77 -8.47
C THR A 114 -9.64 -8.34 -9.72
N MET A 115 -10.55 -7.38 -9.57
CA MET A 115 -11.09 -6.65 -10.71
C MET A 115 -10.17 -5.47 -11.04
N VAL A 116 -9.67 -5.41 -12.28
CA VAL A 116 -9.10 -4.17 -12.82
C VAL A 116 -10.27 -3.20 -12.94
N THR A 117 -10.34 -2.23 -12.04
CA THR A 117 -11.37 -1.18 -12.14
C THR A 117 -11.04 -0.33 -13.35
N VAL A 118 -11.98 -0.21 -14.27
CA VAL A 118 -11.85 0.67 -15.43
C VAL A 118 -12.46 2.01 -15.01
N PRO A 119 -11.65 3.08 -14.87
CA PRO A 119 -12.17 4.38 -14.49
C PRO A 119 -13.23 4.87 -15.48
N PRO A 120 -14.27 5.61 -15.05
CA PRO A 120 -15.34 6.09 -15.92
C PRO A 120 -14.80 6.80 -17.16
N LYS A 121 -13.74 7.61 -17.02
CA LYS A 121 -13.17 8.32 -18.18
C LYS A 121 -12.54 7.41 -19.22
N LEU A 122 -11.87 6.34 -18.77
CA LEU A 122 -11.29 5.36 -19.71
C LEU A 122 -12.38 4.61 -20.48
N ARG A 123 -13.54 4.38 -19.85
CA ARG A 123 -14.68 3.77 -20.54
C ARG A 123 -15.21 4.68 -21.66
N GLU A 124 -15.39 5.97 -21.39
CA GLU A 124 -15.78 6.95 -22.41
C GLU A 124 -14.78 6.99 -23.57
N GLN A 125 -13.48 7.05 -23.26
CA GLN A 125 -12.44 7.04 -24.30
C GLN A 125 -12.46 5.78 -25.16
N ILE A 126 -12.74 4.62 -24.56
CA ILE A 126 -12.86 3.37 -25.32
C ILE A 126 -14.10 3.43 -26.22
N GLN A 127 -15.24 3.92 -25.73
CA GLN A 127 -16.45 4.12 -26.53
C GLN A 127 -16.19 5.05 -27.73
N ASP A 128 -15.49 6.16 -27.51
CA ASP A 128 -15.16 7.12 -28.56
C ASP A 128 -14.29 6.50 -29.67
N VAL A 129 -13.35 5.63 -29.30
CA VAL A 129 -12.42 4.99 -30.26
C VAL A 129 -13.05 3.79 -30.97
N THR A 130 -13.91 3.03 -30.28
CA THR A 130 -14.60 1.87 -30.89
C THR A 130 -15.86 2.25 -31.64
N GLY A 131 -16.48 3.40 -31.33
CA GLY A 131 -17.79 3.80 -31.82
C GLY A 131 -18.94 2.95 -31.27
N GLU A 132 -18.68 2.12 -30.25
CA GLU A 132 -19.68 1.25 -29.63
C GLU A 132 -20.25 1.91 -28.37
N GLU A 133 -21.56 1.87 -28.19
CA GLU A 133 -22.22 2.39 -26.98
C GLU A 133 -21.86 1.56 -25.74
N GLN A 134 -21.68 0.25 -25.89
CA GLN A 134 -21.31 -0.68 -24.81
C GLN A 134 -20.18 -1.63 -25.25
N PRO A 135 -18.93 -1.15 -25.30
CA PRO A 135 -17.83 -1.95 -25.80
C PRO A 135 -17.46 -3.08 -24.84
N ILE A 136 -16.93 -4.18 -25.39
CA ILE A 136 -16.30 -5.24 -24.61
C ILE A 136 -14.96 -4.71 -24.07
N VAL A 137 -15.05 -3.97 -22.96
CA VAL A 137 -13.97 -3.15 -22.40
C VAL A 137 -12.67 -3.93 -22.20
N THR A 138 -12.75 -5.16 -21.70
CA THR A 138 -11.57 -6.01 -21.47
C THR A 138 -10.81 -6.31 -22.76
N THR A 139 -11.54 -6.68 -23.82
CA THR A 139 -10.95 -6.95 -25.13
C THR A 139 -10.33 -5.68 -25.73
N ALA A 140 -11.03 -4.55 -25.65
CA ALA A 140 -10.52 -3.27 -26.12
C ALA A 140 -9.22 -2.86 -25.41
N ILE A 141 -9.17 -2.99 -24.07
CA ILE A 141 -7.97 -2.72 -23.28
C ILE A 141 -6.81 -3.62 -23.69
N ILE A 142 -7.05 -4.93 -23.86
CA ILE A 142 -6.01 -5.88 -24.28
C ILE A 142 -5.48 -5.53 -25.68
N ALA A 143 -6.37 -5.21 -26.62
CA ALA A 143 -6.00 -4.83 -27.98
C ALA A 143 -5.17 -3.53 -28.00
N LEU A 144 -5.61 -2.49 -27.30
CA LEU A 144 -4.92 -1.22 -27.17
C LEU A 144 -3.55 -1.38 -26.50
N ALA A 145 -3.46 -2.18 -25.43
CA ALA A 145 -2.20 -2.45 -24.74
C ALA A 145 -1.21 -3.18 -25.64
N SER A 146 -1.66 -4.18 -26.41
CA SER A 146 -0.84 -4.90 -27.38
C SER A 146 -0.32 -3.96 -28.47
N TRP A 147 -1.19 -3.12 -29.03
CA TRP A 147 -0.82 -2.12 -30.02
C TRP A 147 0.19 -1.09 -29.47
N ALA A 148 -0.06 -0.54 -28.28
CA ALA A 148 0.82 0.43 -27.64
C ALA A 148 2.22 -0.15 -27.37
N CYS A 149 2.32 -1.41 -26.95
CA CYS A 149 3.61 -2.10 -26.77
C CYS A 149 4.41 -2.17 -28.08
N GLN A 150 3.75 -2.38 -29.22
CA GLN A 150 4.40 -2.41 -30.53
C GLN A 150 4.81 -1.01 -30.98
N GLU A 151 3.92 -0.03 -30.79
CA GLU A 151 4.14 1.34 -31.23
C GLU A 151 5.28 2.02 -30.46
N LEU A 152 5.41 1.79 -29.15
CA LEU A 152 6.53 2.31 -28.36
C LEU A 152 7.89 1.81 -28.86
N LYS A 153 7.97 0.55 -29.28
CA LYS A 153 9.19 -0.03 -29.86
C LYS A 153 9.47 0.54 -31.25
N LYS A 154 8.44 0.65 -32.09
CA LYS A 154 8.55 1.16 -33.46
C LYS A 154 8.97 2.63 -33.50
N SER A 155 8.31 3.46 -32.69
CA SER A 155 8.57 4.90 -32.59
C SER A 155 9.85 5.23 -31.83
N LYS A 156 10.48 4.24 -31.16
CA LYS A 156 11.65 4.41 -30.28
C LYS A 156 11.40 5.47 -29.20
N ARG A 157 10.18 5.55 -28.69
CA ARG A 157 9.80 6.46 -27.60
C ARG A 157 9.69 5.68 -26.29
N ARG A 158 9.82 6.40 -25.18
CA ARG A 158 9.51 5.93 -23.83
C ARG A 158 8.31 6.71 -23.33
N LEU A 159 7.32 5.99 -22.82
CA LEU A 159 6.19 6.58 -22.09
C LEU A 159 6.52 6.59 -20.59
N VAL A 160 6.51 7.75 -19.97
CA VAL A 160 6.57 7.89 -18.51
C VAL A 160 5.16 8.18 -18.00
N VAL A 161 4.68 7.35 -17.08
CA VAL A 161 3.33 7.42 -16.49
C VAL A 161 3.44 7.83 -15.03
N THR A 162 2.71 8.88 -14.67
CA THR A 162 2.58 9.39 -13.30
C THR A 162 1.11 9.57 -12.91
N THR A 163 0.80 9.43 -11.62
CA THR A 163 -0.54 9.76 -11.09
C THR A 163 -0.89 11.21 -11.41
N ALA A 164 -2.17 11.42 -11.75
CA ALA A 164 -2.70 12.76 -11.95
C ALA A 164 -2.50 13.62 -10.69
N THR A 165 -2.05 14.86 -10.89
CA THR A 165 -2.01 15.87 -9.81
C THR A 165 -3.41 16.16 -9.28
N ASP A 166 -3.53 16.24 -7.95
CA ASP A 166 -4.80 16.39 -7.24
C ASP A 166 -4.68 17.41 -6.09
N ASP A 167 -5.12 18.65 -6.35
CA ASP A 167 -5.11 19.72 -5.36
C ASP A 167 -6.06 19.43 -4.18
N LEU A 168 -7.04 18.54 -4.39
CA LEU A 168 -8.03 18.15 -3.39
C LEU A 168 -7.64 16.86 -2.64
N ASP A 169 -6.49 16.24 -2.95
CA ASP A 169 -6.07 14.96 -2.37
C ASP A 169 -6.14 14.92 -0.82
N PRO A 170 -5.71 15.96 -0.08
CA PRO A 170 -5.85 15.97 1.38
C PRO A 170 -7.31 15.89 1.84
N ALA A 171 -8.21 16.63 1.19
CA ALA A 171 -9.63 16.65 1.51
C ALA A 171 -10.29 15.31 1.15
N ARG A 172 -10.06 14.81 -0.08
CA ARG A 172 -10.59 13.52 -0.55
C ARG A 172 -10.13 12.37 0.36
N LYS A 173 -8.88 12.37 0.84
CA LYS A 173 -8.38 11.38 1.80
C LYS A 173 -9.12 11.43 3.14
N GLN A 174 -9.37 12.63 3.66
CA GLN A 174 -10.08 12.80 4.92
C GLN A 174 -11.55 12.38 4.82
N VAL A 175 -12.25 12.75 3.74
CA VAL A 175 -13.63 12.33 3.46
C VAL A 175 -13.73 10.80 3.36
N ARG A 176 -12.83 10.15 2.61
CA ARG A 176 -12.78 8.69 2.53
C ARG A 176 -12.58 8.03 3.89
N LYS A 177 -11.68 8.58 4.71
CA LYS A 177 -11.44 8.07 6.07
C LYS A 177 -12.69 8.23 6.94
N ALA A 178 -13.42 9.34 6.80
CA ALA A 178 -14.67 9.62 7.51
C ALA A 178 -15.78 8.63 7.12
N LEU A 179 -15.99 8.39 5.83
CA LEU A 179 -16.98 7.43 5.32
C LEU A 179 -16.69 6.01 5.82
N VAL A 180 -15.44 5.54 5.68
CA VAL A 180 -15.03 4.23 6.19
C VAL A 180 -15.19 4.14 7.71
N GLY A 181 -14.93 5.24 8.43
CA GLY A 181 -15.12 5.33 9.88
C GLY A 181 -16.60 5.21 10.28
N GLN A 182 -17.51 5.90 9.59
CA GLN A 182 -18.95 5.79 9.82
C GLN A 182 -19.48 4.39 9.51
N ALA A 183 -19.09 3.81 8.36
CA ALA A 183 -19.51 2.46 7.97
C ALA A 183 -19.08 1.40 9.01
N ARG A 184 -17.88 1.56 9.61
CA ARG A 184 -17.42 0.68 10.69
C ARG A 184 -18.18 0.86 12.01
N LYS A 185 -18.68 2.06 12.32
CA LYS A 185 -19.47 2.31 13.54
C LYS A 185 -20.90 1.78 13.43
N LYS A 186 -21.43 1.65 12.20
CA LYS A 186 -22.77 1.13 11.92
C LYS A 186 -22.84 -0.41 11.87
N ARG A 187 -21.69 -1.10 11.80
CA ARG A 187 -21.56 -2.57 11.87
C ARG A 187 -21.34 -3.04 13.29
#